data_AF-A0A532D5X0-F1
#
_entry.id   AF-A0A532D5X0-F1
#
_cell.length_a   1.000
_cell.length_b   1.000
_cell.length_c   1.000
_cell.angle_alpha   90.00
_cell.angle_beta   90.00
_cell.angle_gamma   90.00
#
_symmetry.space_group_name_H-M   'P 1'
#
loop_
_entity.id
_entity.type
_entity.pdbx_description
1 polymer ?
#
loop_
_entity_poly.entity_id
_entity_poly.type
_entity_poly.pdbx_seq_one_letter_code
_entity_poly.pdbx_strand_id
1 'polypeptide(L)'
;MPYRFHTRCVETSNDKLQAMYDRKRPITFRTAQRKIGQAHLNEVFPFYAPGPLTLATDPYVEYSRSWFDGRPCINIEHSRIDHIFLKPPD
;
A
#
# COMPACT_ATOMS: atom_id res chain seq x y z
N MET A 1 -9.86 -10.68 7.85
CA MET A 1 -10.35 -9.39 7.32
C MET A 1 -9.32 -8.77 6.39
N PRO A 2 -9.71 -7.97 5.39
CA PRO A 2 -8.76 -7.35 4.47
C PRO A 2 -7.99 -6.22 5.17
N TYR A 3 -6.79 -5.94 4.69
CA TYR A 3 -6.01 -4.79 5.11
C TYR A 3 -6.75 -3.50 4.74
N ARG A 4 -6.63 -2.47 5.59
CA ARG A 4 -7.35 -1.20 5.42
C ARG A 4 -6.38 -0.06 5.28
N PHE A 5 -6.72 0.87 4.39
CA PHE A 5 -5.98 2.11 4.24
C PHE A 5 -5.86 2.82 5.60
N HIS A 6 -4.65 3.28 5.91
CA HIS A 6 -4.34 3.92 7.17
C HIS A 6 -3.88 5.36 6.97
N THR A 7 -2.85 5.58 6.14
CA THR A 7 -2.24 6.90 5.93
C THR A 7 -1.37 6.90 4.68
N ARG A 8 -0.91 8.09 4.28
CA ARG A 8 0.16 8.30 3.30
C ARG A 8 1.47 8.71 3.96
N CYS A 9 2.61 8.55 3.28
CA CYS A 9 3.89 9.06 3.80
C CYS A 9 3.86 10.58 4.07
N VAL A 10 3.11 11.34 3.29
CA VAL A 10 2.97 12.80 3.47
C VAL A 10 2.09 13.20 4.69
N GLU A 11 1.42 12.24 5.32
CA GLU A 11 0.47 12.44 6.42
C GLU A 11 1.00 11.88 7.76
N THR A 12 2.23 11.35 7.80
CA THR A 12 2.78 10.67 8.98
C THR A 12 4.23 11.08 9.27
N SER A 13 4.80 10.59 10.38
CA SER A 13 6.15 10.97 10.80
C SER A 13 7.25 10.15 10.12
N ASN A 14 8.40 10.79 9.90
CA ASN A 14 9.57 10.15 9.28
C ASN A 14 10.08 8.93 10.06
N ASP A 15 10.06 8.95 11.39
CA ASP A 15 10.58 7.83 12.20
C ASP A 15 9.78 6.53 11.96
N LYS A 16 8.45 6.65 11.86
CA LYS A 16 7.57 5.49 11.57
C LYS A 16 7.80 4.97 10.15
N LEU A 17 8.02 5.88 9.20
CA LEU A 17 8.30 5.54 7.82
C LEU A 17 9.67 4.86 7.67
N GLN A 18 10.71 5.37 8.34
CA GLN A 18 12.04 4.80 8.27
C GLN A 18 12.04 3.35 8.78
N ALA A 19 11.41 3.10 9.92
CA ALA A 19 11.28 1.74 10.46
C ALA A 19 10.52 0.80 9.51
N MET A 20 9.55 1.32 8.75
CA MET A 20 8.84 0.58 7.72
C MET A 20 9.74 0.30 6.50
N TYR A 21 10.51 1.29 6.04
CA TYR A 21 11.40 1.15 4.88
C TYR A 21 12.52 0.16 5.13
N ASP A 22 13.15 0.19 6.31
CA ASP A 22 14.23 -0.72 6.69
C ASP A 22 13.81 -2.20 6.66
N ARG A 23 12.50 -2.45 6.78
CA ARG A 23 11.92 -3.80 6.83
C ARG A 23 11.12 -4.15 5.58
N LYS A 24 11.03 -3.25 4.59
CA LYS A 24 10.18 -3.45 3.41
C LYS A 24 10.69 -4.62 2.57
N ARG A 25 9.78 -5.50 2.16
CA ARG A 25 10.07 -6.62 1.26
C ARG A 25 9.14 -6.54 0.06
N PRO A 26 9.67 -6.58 -1.18
CA PRO A 26 8.84 -6.56 -2.38
C PRO A 26 7.79 -7.69 -2.39
N ILE A 27 6.63 -7.40 -2.95
CA ILE A 27 5.55 -8.37 -3.22
C ILE A 27 4.96 -8.10 -4.62
N THR A 28 4.08 -8.97 -5.08
CA THR A 28 3.36 -8.76 -6.35
C THR A 28 2.06 -7.99 -6.14
N PHE A 29 1.55 -7.33 -7.18
CA PHE A 29 0.20 -6.77 -7.21
C PHE A 29 -0.85 -7.80 -6.77
N ARG A 30 -0.78 -9.04 -7.29
CA ARG A 30 -1.70 -10.14 -6.91
C ARG A 30 -1.71 -10.40 -5.41
N THR A 31 -0.56 -10.26 -4.74
CA THR A 31 -0.45 -10.43 -3.29
C THR A 31 -1.09 -9.27 -2.54
N ALA A 32 -0.85 -8.03 -2.98
CA ALA A 32 -1.46 -6.83 -2.42
C ALA A 32 -2.99 -6.86 -2.59
N GLN A 33 -3.47 -7.13 -3.82
CA GLN A 33 -4.89 -7.26 -4.16
C GLN A 33 -5.60 -8.30 -3.31
N ARG A 34 -5.03 -9.50 -3.12
CA ARG A 34 -5.61 -10.53 -2.27
C ARG A 34 -5.75 -10.08 -0.80
N LYS A 35 -4.83 -9.26 -0.31
CA LYS A 35 -4.82 -8.80 1.09
C LYS A 35 -5.70 -7.59 1.34
N ILE A 36 -5.77 -6.65 0.39
CA ILE A 36 -6.49 -5.37 0.52
C ILE A 36 -7.93 -5.51 -0.02
N GLY A 37 -8.09 -6.24 -1.12
CA GLY A 37 -9.35 -6.36 -1.86
C GLY A 37 -9.46 -5.32 -2.97
N GLN A 38 -10.03 -5.72 -4.12
CA GLN A 38 -10.14 -4.84 -5.30
C GLN A 38 -11.01 -3.61 -5.04
N ALA A 39 -12.12 -3.76 -4.32
CA ALA A 39 -13.00 -2.64 -3.99
C ALA A 39 -12.26 -1.55 -3.21
N HIS A 40 -11.50 -1.95 -2.18
CA HIS A 40 -10.72 -1.01 -1.35
C HIS A 40 -9.57 -0.36 -2.15
N LEU A 41 -8.95 -1.09 -3.08
CA LEU A 41 -7.97 -0.51 -4.00
C LEU A 41 -8.59 0.55 -4.91
N ASN A 42 -9.79 0.30 -5.45
CA ASN A 42 -10.50 1.27 -6.28
C ASN A 42 -10.89 2.53 -5.51
N GLU A 43 -11.22 2.41 -4.23
CA GLU A 43 -11.51 3.57 -3.36
C GLU A 43 -10.28 4.45 -3.13
N VAL A 44 -9.09 3.84 -2.93
CA VAL A 44 -7.85 4.58 -2.66
C VAL A 44 -7.22 5.13 -3.94
N PHE A 45 -7.37 4.41 -5.05
CA PHE A 45 -6.81 4.78 -6.35
C PHE A 45 -7.89 4.93 -7.43
N PRO A 46 -8.88 5.83 -7.24
CA PRO A 46 -10.04 5.95 -8.15
C PRO A 46 -9.65 6.39 -9.57
N PHE A 47 -8.48 7.03 -9.71
CA PHE A 47 -7.97 7.54 -10.98
C PHE A 47 -7.51 6.45 -11.97
N TYR A 48 -7.38 5.19 -11.55
CA TYR A 48 -7.13 4.08 -12.48
C TYR A 48 -8.40 3.57 -13.17
N ALA A 49 -9.61 3.86 -12.66
CA ALA A 49 -10.85 3.40 -13.27
C ALA A 49 -11.10 3.96 -14.69
N PRO A 50 -10.81 5.24 -15.00
CA PRO A 50 -10.93 5.78 -16.36
C PRO A 50 -9.64 5.70 -17.20
N GLY A 51 -8.54 5.14 -16.66
CA GLY A 51 -7.20 5.24 -17.27
C GLY A 51 -6.82 4.05 -18.16
N PRO A 52 -5.86 4.23 -19.09
CA PRO A 52 -5.27 3.12 -19.87
C PRO A 52 -4.34 2.24 -19.03
N LEU A 53 -3.87 2.76 -17.90
CA LEU A 53 -3.05 2.03 -16.93
C LEU A 53 -3.93 1.46 -15.82
N THR A 54 -3.45 0.39 -15.19
CA THR A 54 -4.04 -0.19 -13.98
C THR A 54 -2.96 -0.30 -12.92
N LEU A 55 -3.34 -0.43 -11.66
CA LEU A 55 -2.39 -0.81 -10.60
C LEU A 55 -1.51 -2.01 -11.00
N ALA A 56 -2.06 -3.00 -11.70
CA ALA A 56 -1.32 -4.18 -12.11
C ALA A 56 -0.26 -3.93 -13.20
N THR A 57 -0.46 -2.90 -14.02
CA THR A 57 0.31 -2.67 -15.25
C THR A 57 1.10 -1.36 -15.25
N ASP A 58 0.90 -0.51 -14.25
CA ASP A 58 1.62 0.74 -14.11
C ASP A 58 3.07 0.47 -13.64
N PRO A 59 4.09 0.77 -14.46
CA PRO A 59 5.49 0.51 -14.12
C PRO A 59 6.03 1.41 -13.00
N TYR A 60 5.29 2.47 -12.64
CA TYR A 60 5.65 3.40 -11.57
C TYR A 60 4.95 3.07 -10.24
N VAL A 61 4.33 1.89 -10.16
CA VAL A 61 3.73 1.38 -8.92
C VAL A 61 4.56 0.24 -8.37
N GLU A 62 5.03 0.40 -7.15
CA GLU A 62 5.72 -0.65 -6.41
C GLU A 62 4.88 -1.18 -5.25
N TYR A 63 5.04 -2.46 -4.94
CA TYR A 63 4.31 -3.14 -3.88
C TYR A 63 5.29 -3.75 -2.89
N SER A 64 5.08 -3.46 -1.61
CA SER A 64 5.87 -4.07 -0.55
C SER A 64 5.01 -4.50 0.64
N ARG A 65 5.53 -5.45 1.41
CA ARG A 65 5.03 -5.77 2.75
C ARG A 65 6.05 -5.30 3.77
N SER A 66 5.58 -4.82 4.91
CA SER A 66 6.46 -4.41 6.01
C SER A 66 5.70 -4.42 7.34
N TRP A 67 6.22 -3.67 8.31
CA TRP A 67 5.60 -3.34 9.57
C TRP A 67 5.52 -1.83 9.70
N PHE A 68 4.37 -1.32 10.12
CA PHE A 68 4.16 0.09 10.41
C PHE A 68 3.52 0.19 11.79
N ASP A 69 4.18 0.92 12.69
CA ASP A 69 3.74 1.12 14.07
C ASP A 69 3.41 -0.20 14.81
N GLY A 70 4.32 -1.17 14.69
CA GLY A 70 4.16 -2.50 15.32
C GLY A 70 3.13 -3.42 14.65
N ARG A 71 2.48 -3.01 13.55
CA ARG A 71 1.45 -3.80 12.86
C ARG A 71 1.91 -4.23 11.47
N PRO A 72 1.56 -5.46 11.00
CA PRO A 72 1.83 -5.86 9.64
C PRO A 72 1.14 -4.92 8.65
N CYS A 73 1.88 -4.46 7.64
CA CYS A 73 1.37 -3.55 6.62
C CYS A 73 1.65 -4.04 5.19
N ILE A 74 0.85 -3.51 4.27
CA ILE A 74 1.14 -3.48 2.83
C ILE A 74 1.34 -2.02 2.46
N ASN A 75 2.40 -1.75 1.72
CA ASN A 75 2.74 -0.43 1.22
C ASN A 75 2.65 -0.48 -0.31
N ILE A 76 1.98 0.51 -0.89
CA ILE A 76 1.88 0.73 -2.33
C ILE A 76 2.50 2.09 -2.61
N GLU A 77 3.65 2.11 -3.26
CA GLU A 77 4.31 3.33 -3.69
C GLU A 77 3.80 3.66 -5.08
N HIS A 78 3.20 4.84 -5.24
CA HIS A 78 2.77 5.36 -6.55
C HIS A 78 3.21 6.81 -6.66
N SER A 79 4.03 7.13 -7.67
CA SER A 79 4.60 8.46 -7.88
C SER A 79 5.33 9.02 -6.63
N ARG A 80 6.10 8.17 -5.93
CA ARG A 80 6.80 8.48 -4.66
C ARG A 80 5.89 8.80 -3.47
N ILE A 81 4.60 8.48 -3.58
CA ILE A 81 3.67 8.55 -2.47
C ILE A 81 3.37 7.13 -2.00
N ASP A 82 3.80 6.83 -0.78
CA ASP A 82 3.52 5.60 -0.09
C ASP A 82 2.11 5.59 0.48
N HIS A 83 1.31 4.61 0.07
CA HIS A 83 -0.02 4.35 0.60
C HIS A 83 0.06 3.14 1.53
N ILE A 84 -0.21 3.35 2.82
CA ILE A 84 0.01 2.36 3.87
C ILE A 84 -1.31 1.72 4.26
N PHE A 85 -1.38 0.40 4.16
CA PHE A 85 -2.53 -0.41 4.54
C PHE A 85 -2.16 -1.30 5.72
N LEU A 86 -2.94 -1.29 6.80
CA LEU A 86 -2.68 -2.08 8.00
C LEU A 86 -3.55 -3.33 8.07
N LYS A 87 -2.98 -4.42 8.61
CA LYS A 87 -3.78 -5.58 9.04
C LYS A 87 -4.72 -5.11 10.17
N PRO A 88 -6.02 -5.40 10.13
CA PRO A 88 -6.91 -5.16 11.27
C PRO A 88 -6.40 -5.84 12.54
N PRO A 89 -6.68 -5.29 13.74
CA PRO A 89 -6.46 -6.02 14.98
C PRO A 89 -7.27 -7.34 14.94
N ASP A 90 -6.73 -8.37 15.59
CA ASP A 90 -7.42 -9.65 15.77
C ASP A 90 -8.58 -9.50 16.77
#